data_AF-A0A9D9ZG19-F1
#
_entry.id   AF-A0A9D9ZG19-F1
#
_cell.length_a   1.000
_cell.length_b   1.000
_cell.length_c   1.000
_cell.angle_alpha   90.00
_cell.angle_beta   90.00
_cell.angle_gamma   90.00
#
_symmetry.space_group_name_H-M   'P 1'
#
loop_
_entity.id
_entity.type
_entity.pdbx_description
1 polymer ?
#
loop_
_entity_poly.entity_id
_entity_poly.type
_entity_poly.pdbx_seq_one_letter_code
_entity_poly.pdbx_strand_id
1 'polypeptide(L)'
;MADLIFRHLTGADGEGVYKNGKTGFSVSYFKKKEIDSRYPSGGYMVVGQIGKGKREIGNLQSDDGQTEKVYAATKMPHTAVVGYIETEADKFIAIVKDRLLLWLLFALLIAALIIGLIFLLKAVIPTGGDGGTTTPPAGVIDQNAVLGEGEISIPDKTKTRGRQIKVYGIPELPLAANTKEQSFVFSNPEENPCFFVIEIELSDTGEVIYTSNLLPPGYSISKFTLNRELAAGTYPATIHVKTYSFDKEQRKLNNMDLKTTIVVS
;
A
#
# COMPACT_ATOMS: atom_id res chain seq x y z
N MET A 1 28.68 -29.84 -34.15
CA MET A 1 28.23 -30.77 -33.08
C MET A 1 27.12 -31.60 -33.69
N ALA A 2 27.16 -32.93 -33.55
CA ALA A 2 26.12 -33.79 -34.11
C ALA A 2 24.76 -33.40 -33.53
N ASP A 3 23.76 -33.15 -34.38
CA ASP A 3 22.38 -32.95 -33.94
C ASP A 3 21.90 -34.23 -33.28
N LEU A 4 21.80 -34.24 -31.94
CA LEU A 4 21.15 -35.35 -31.23
C LEU A 4 19.67 -35.35 -31.63
N ILE A 5 19.24 -36.42 -32.28
CA ILE A 5 17.83 -36.65 -32.63
C ILE A 5 17.26 -37.66 -31.64
N PHE A 6 16.39 -37.18 -30.76
CA PHE A 6 15.57 -38.04 -29.93
C PHE A 6 14.35 -38.48 -30.76
N ARG A 7 13.94 -39.74 -30.62
CA ARG A 7 12.74 -40.26 -31.28
C ARG A 7 11.71 -40.62 -30.22
N HIS A 8 10.45 -40.35 -30.48
CA HIS A 8 9.37 -40.90 -29.68
C HIS A 8 9.38 -42.43 -29.79
N LEU A 9 9.16 -43.13 -28.68
CA LEU A 9 9.05 -44.58 -28.68
C LEU A 9 7.65 -44.99 -29.15
N THR A 10 7.55 -45.51 -30.37
CA THR A 10 6.28 -45.92 -30.99
C THR A 10 5.53 -46.93 -30.12
N GLY A 11 4.29 -46.60 -29.74
CA GLY A 11 3.44 -47.41 -28.85
C GLY A 11 3.55 -47.08 -27.36
N ALA A 12 4.41 -46.12 -26.97
CA ALA A 12 4.50 -45.58 -25.61
C ALA A 12 3.52 -44.41 -25.42
N ASP A 13 2.23 -44.69 -25.59
CA ASP A 13 1.17 -43.68 -25.50
C ASP A 13 0.70 -43.47 -24.06
N GLY A 14 1.01 -42.30 -23.50
CA GLY A 14 0.45 -41.85 -22.23
C GLY A 14 -0.88 -41.10 -22.39
N GLU A 15 -1.57 -40.84 -21.28
CA GLU A 15 -2.88 -40.16 -21.30
C GLU A 15 -2.83 -38.68 -21.76
N GLY A 16 -1.64 -38.06 -21.81
CA GLY A 16 -1.45 -36.67 -22.18
C GLY A 16 -1.11 -36.50 -23.65
N VAL A 17 -1.52 -35.38 -24.26
CA VAL A 17 -1.06 -34.99 -25.60
C VAL A 17 -0.46 -33.59 -25.54
N TYR A 18 0.81 -33.48 -25.91
CA TYR A 18 1.49 -32.21 -26.09
C TYR A 18 1.31 -31.75 -27.53
N LYS A 19 0.89 -30.50 -27.71
CA LYS A 19 0.77 -29.86 -29.02
C LYS A 19 1.46 -28.50 -28.99
N ASN A 20 2.40 -28.28 -29.89
CA ASN A 20 2.98 -26.97 -30.13
C ASN A 20 2.32 -26.33 -31.35
N GLY A 21 1.46 -25.34 -31.11
CA GLY A 21 0.73 -24.64 -32.18
C GLY A 21 1.61 -23.84 -33.15
N LYS A 22 2.89 -23.60 -32.84
CA LYS A 22 3.82 -22.87 -33.72
C LYS A 22 4.55 -23.79 -34.69
N THR A 23 4.95 -24.98 -34.23
CA THR A 23 5.69 -25.97 -35.03
C THR A 23 4.78 -27.03 -35.63
N GLY A 24 3.53 -27.15 -35.15
CA GLY A 24 2.62 -28.24 -35.51
C GLY A 24 2.97 -29.57 -34.84
N PHE A 25 4.04 -29.61 -34.04
CA PHE A 25 4.50 -30.80 -33.35
C PHE A 25 3.46 -31.31 -32.35
N SER A 26 3.16 -32.61 -32.42
CA SER A 26 2.24 -33.30 -31.52
C SER A 26 2.83 -34.62 -31.07
N VAL A 27 2.79 -34.92 -29.77
CA VAL A 27 3.27 -36.20 -29.22
C VAL A 27 2.49 -36.57 -27.95
N SER A 28 2.25 -37.86 -27.75
CA SER A 28 1.68 -38.38 -26.50
C SER A 28 2.72 -38.34 -25.38
N TYR A 29 2.27 -38.25 -24.14
CA TYR A 29 3.15 -38.21 -22.97
C TYR A 29 2.47 -38.79 -21.74
N PHE A 30 3.29 -39.36 -20.85
CA PHE A 30 2.85 -39.83 -19.54
C PHE A 30 2.77 -38.66 -18.56
N LYS A 31 1.61 -38.44 -17.94
CA LYS A 31 1.47 -37.49 -16.84
C LYS A 31 2.34 -37.93 -15.68
N LYS A 32 2.67 -36.98 -14.82
CA LYS A 32 3.48 -37.25 -13.62
C LYS A 32 2.93 -38.44 -12.79
N LYS A 33 1.60 -38.52 -12.62
CA LYS A 33 0.96 -39.62 -11.88
C LYS A 33 1.19 -41.00 -12.53
N GLU A 34 1.20 -41.08 -13.86
CA GLU A 34 1.43 -42.33 -14.59
C GLU A 34 2.88 -42.79 -14.41
N ILE A 35 3.83 -41.85 -14.48
CA ILE A 35 5.25 -42.13 -14.21
C ILE A 35 5.47 -42.52 -12.75
N ASP A 36 4.90 -41.79 -11.80
CA ASP A 36 5.01 -42.10 -10.36
C ASP A 36 4.43 -43.51 -10.05
N SER A 37 3.39 -43.95 -10.77
CA SER A 37 2.83 -45.30 -10.65
C SER A 37 3.68 -46.38 -11.31
N ARG A 38 4.33 -46.08 -12.45
CA ARG A 38 5.18 -47.02 -13.18
C ARG A 38 6.56 -47.17 -12.53
N TYR A 39 7.06 -46.10 -11.90
CA TYR A 39 8.36 -46.01 -11.25
C TYR A 39 8.22 -45.49 -9.81
N PRO A 40 7.54 -46.24 -8.90
CA PRO A 40 7.28 -45.79 -7.53
C PRO A 40 8.57 -45.61 -6.71
N SER A 41 9.61 -46.36 -7.04
CA SER A 41 10.95 -46.27 -6.43
C SER A 41 11.93 -45.41 -7.24
N GLY A 42 11.46 -44.71 -8.28
CA GLY A 42 12.31 -44.10 -9.30
C GLY A 42 12.86 -45.14 -10.29
N GLY A 43 14.03 -44.86 -10.88
CA GLY A 43 14.69 -45.77 -11.84
C GLY A 43 14.65 -45.31 -13.30
N TYR A 44 14.06 -44.15 -13.58
CA TYR A 44 14.06 -43.53 -14.90
C TYR A 44 14.96 -42.29 -14.95
N MET A 45 15.45 -41.95 -16.13
CA MET A 45 16.35 -40.82 -16.36
C MET A 45 15.69 -39.76 -17.25
N VAL A 46 15.75 -38.50 -16.83
CA VAL A 46 15.32 -37.36 -17.66
C VAL A 46 16.52 -36.84 -18.44
N VAL A 47 16.53 -37.06 -19.76
CA VAL A 47 17.66 -36.72 -20.64
C VAL A 47 17.57 -35.32 -21.25
N GLY A 48 16.40 -34.69 -21.16
CA GLY A 48 16.17 -33.35 -21.68
C GLY A 48 14.77 -32.84 -21.34
N GLN A 49 14.47 -31.65 -21.84
CA GLN A 49 13.14 -31.05 -21.73
C GLN A 49 12.73 -30.34 -23.01
N ILE A 50 11.43 -30.37 -23.34
CA ILE A 50 10.83 -29.56 -24.41
C ILE A 50 9.95 -28.45 -23.82
N GLY A 51 9.66 -27.42 -24.63
CA GLY A 51 8.95 -26.22 -24.19
C GLY A 51 9.92 -25.12 -23.74
N LYS A 52 9.84 -24.69 -22.49
CA LYS A 52 10.72 -23.59 -21.99
C LYS A 52 12.12 -24.13 -21.69
N GLY A 53 13.16 -23.63 -22.34
CA GLY A 53 14.55 -24.04 -22.11
C GLY A 53 15.55 -22.95 -22.47
N LYS A 54 16.79 -23.07 -21.96
CA LYS A 54 17.86 -22.09 -22.23
C LYS A 54 18.94 -22.63 -23.17
N ARG A 55 19.40 -23.86 -22.92
CA ARG A 55 20.49 -24.50 -23.67
C ARG A 55 19.93 -25.61 -24.54
N GLU A 56 19.90 -25.38 -25.84
CA GLU A 56 19.49 -26.38 -26.85
C GLU A 56 20.50 -27.53 -26.86
N ILE A 57 20.01 -28.77 -26.91
CA ILE A 57 20.82 -29.99 -26.91
C ILE A 57 20.48 -30.93 -28.06
N GLY A 58 19.38 -30.70 -28.78
CA GLY A 58 18.97 -31.54 -29.91
C GLY A 58 17.52 -31.29 -30.32
N ASN A 59 16.98 -32.19 -31.13
CA ASN A 59 15.60 -32.16 -31.60
C ASN A 59 14.89 -33.48 -31.28
N LEU A 60 13.62 -33.41 -30.89
CA LEU A 60 12.74 -34.55 -30.71
C LEU A 60 11.89 -34.69 -31.96
N GLN A 61 11.92 -35.84 -32.60
CA GLN A 61 11.08 -36.18 -33.75
C GLN A 61 9.84 -36.97 -33.30
N SER A 62 8.67 -36.53 -33.73
CA SER A 62 7.41 -37.26 -33.57
C SER A 62 7.22 -38.28 -34.70
N ASP A 63 6.26 -39.18 -34.53
CA ASP A 63 5.93 -40.24 -35.49
C ASP A 63 5.52 -39.70 -36.87
N ASP A 64 4.99 -38.46 -36.91
CA ASP A 64 4.62 -37.74 -38.14
C ASP A 64 5.81 -37.02 -38.82
N GLY A 65 7.02 -37.17 -38.27
CA GLY A 65 8.24 -36.55 -38.78
C GLY A 65 8.48 -35.11 -38.34
N GLN A 66 7.53 -34.47 -37.64
CA GLN A 66 7.71 -33.13 -37.08
C GLN A 66 8.77 -33.11 -35.99
N THR A 67 9.46 -31.99 -35.83
CA THR A 67 10.51 -31.84 -34.82
C THR A 67 10.23 -30.71 -33.82
N GLU A 68 10.63 -30.94 -32.58
CA GLU A 68 10.57 -29.96 -31.49
C GLU A 68 11.94 -29.85 -30.81
N LYS A 69 12.35 -28.62 -30.48
CA LYS A 69 13.66 -28.38 -29.84
C LYS A 69 13.71 -28.96 -28.44
N VAL A 70 14.77 -29.72 -28.17
CA VAL A 70 15.08 -30.28 -26.86
C VAL A 70 16.17 -29.43 -26.20
N TYR A 71 15.93 -29.10 -24.94
CA TYR A 71 16.82 -28.32 -24.10
C TYR A 71 17.34 -29.16 -22.94
N ALA A 72 18.48 -28.76 -22.36
CA ALA A 72 19.02 -29.37 -21.16
C ALA A 72 18.06 -29.20 -19.97
N ALA A 73 17.85 -30.28 -19.21
CA ALA A 73 17.00 -30.27 -18.02
C ALA A 73 17.51 -29.24 -17.00
N THR A 74 16.73 -28.21 -16.71
CA THR A 74 17.11 -27.11 -15.81
C THR A 74 15.92 -26.71 -14.94
N LYS A 75 16.12 -26.63 -13.62
CA LYS A 75 15.10 -26.10 -12.70
C LYS A 75 14.96 -24.59 -12.90
N MET A 76 13.78 -24.12 -13.26
CA MET A 76 13.46 -22.68 -13.35
C MET A 76 12.30 -22.34 -12.40
N PRO A 77 12.35 -21.18 -11.71
CA PRO A 77 11.44 -20.85 -10.60
C PRO A 77 9.98 -20.65 -11.03
N HIS A 78 9.70 -20.41 -12.31
CA HIS A 78 8.36 -20.16 -12.85
C HIS A 78 7.90 -21.25 -13.83
N THR A 79 8.51 -22.43 -13.78
CA THR A 79 8.18 -23.53 -14.69
C THR A 79 7.68 -24.76 -13.94
N ALA A 80 6.83 -25.53 -14.60
CA ALA A 80 6.34 -26.81 -14.07
C ALA A 80 6.47 -27.92 -15.12
N VAL A 81 6.89 -29.10 -14.67
CA VAL A 81 6.87 -30.32 -15.47
C VAL A 81 5.43 -30.83 -15.54
N VAL A 82 4.92 -30.98 -16.76
CA VAL A 82 3.54 -31.38 -17.05
C VAL A 82 3.45 -32.88 -17.34
N GLY A 83 4.52 -33.46 -17.86
CA GLY A 83 4.62 -34.88 -18.14
C GLY A 83 5.93 -35.25 -18.80
N TYR A 84 6.01 -36.50 -19.25
CA TYR A 84 7.23 -37.14 -19.70
C TYR A 84 6.98 -37.92 -20.99
N ILE A 85 7.85 -37.72 -21.98
CA ILE A 85 7.82 -38.43 -23.26
C ILE A 85 8.89 -39.50 -23.20
N GLU A 86 8.50 -40.74 -23.42
CA GLU A 86 9.44 -41.86 -23.49
C GLU A 86 10.16 -41.85 -24.83
N THR A 87 11.49 -42.00 -24.79
CA THR A 87 12.36 -41.96 -25.99
C THR A 87 13.10 -43.27 -26.20
N GLU A 88 13.65 -43.82 -25.12
CA GLU A 88 14.22 -45.15 -25.03
C GLU A 88 13.76 -45.76 -23.70
N ALA A 89 13.97 -47.06 -23.51
CA ALA A 89 13.67 -47.72 -22.24
C ALA A 89 14.25 -46.92 -21.06
N ASP A 90 13.37 -46.53 -20.14
CA ASP A 90 13.66 -45.76 -18.93
C ASP A 90 14.25 -44.34 -19.16
N LYS A 91 14.30 -43.83 -20.40
CA LYS A 91 14.78 -42.48 -20.73
C LYS A 91 13.67 -41.58 -21.23
N PHE A 92 13.49 -40.46 -20.54
CA PHE A 92 12.38 -39.55 -20.74
C PHE A 92 12.82 -38.12 -21.07
N ILE A 93 12.00 -37.44 -21.85
CA ILE A 93 12.05 -35.99 -22.05
C ILE A 93 10.92 -35.34 -21.26
N ALA A 94 11.25 -34.38 -20.40
CA ALA A 94 10.25 -33.67 -19.62
C ALA A 94 9.56 -32.58 -20.46
N ILE A 95 8.24 -32.45 -20.32
CA ILE A 95 7.48 -31.34 -20.91
C ILE A 95 7.39 -30.22 -19.87
N VAL A 96 8.01 -29.09 -20.15
CA VAL A 96 8.09 -27.96 -19.21
C VAL A 96 7.25 -26.79 -19.72
N LYS A 97 6.23 -26.40 -18.95
CA LYS A 97 5.40 -25.21 -19.24
C LYS A 97 5.77 -24.04 -18.34
N ASP A 98 5.77 -22.86 -18.95
CA ASP A 98 5.90 -21.58 -18.26
C ASP A 98 4.58 -21.24 -17.55
N ARG A 99 4.65 -20.95 -16.25
CA ARG A 99 3.51 -20.53 -15.44
C ARG A 99 3.60 -19.07 -15.02
N LEU A 100 4.57 -18.30 -15.52
CA LEU A 100 4.80 -16.91 -15.14
C LEU A 100 3.55 -16.05 -15.30
N LEU A 101 2.83 -16.19 -16.42
CA LEU A 101 1.57 -15.44 -16.64
C LEU A 101 0.50 -15.79 -15.60
N LEU A 102 0.39 -17.07 -15.22
CA LEU A 102 -0.55 -17.51 -14.19
C LEU A 102 -0.20 -16.90 -12.83
N TRP A 103 1.08 -16.87 -12.48
CA TRP A 103 1.56 -16.23 -11.25
C TRP A 103 1.30 -14.71 -11.24
N LEU A 104 1.50 -14.03 -12.36
CA LEU A 104 1.19 -12.60 -12.49
C LEU A 104 -0.31 -12.33 -12.34
N LEU A 105 -1.17 -13.16 -12.92
CA LEU A 105 -2.62 -13.05 -12.75
C LEU A 105 -3.04 -13.27 -11.29
N PHE A 106 -2.43 -14.24 -10.60
CA PHE A 106 -2.71 -14.47 -9.18
C PHE A 106 -2.27 -13.28 -8.31
N ALA A 107 -1.10 -12.71 -8.59
CA ALA A 107 -0.60 -11.51 -7.91
C ALA A 107 -1.53 -10.31 -8.15
N LEU A 108 -2.01 -10.11 -9.38
CA LEU A 108 -2.96 -9.06 -9.72
C LEU A 108 -4.30 -9.24 -8.97
N LEU A 109 -4.81 -10.47 -8.90
CA LEU A 109 -6.05 -10.79 -8.20
C LEU A 109 -5.92 -10.53 -6.69
N ILE A 110 -4.79 -10.92 -6.08
CA ILE A 110 -4.50 -10.59 -4.67
C ILE A 110 -4.47 -9.08 -4.46
N ALA A 111 -3.79 -8.32 -5.33
CA ALA A 111 -3.74 -6.87 -5.23
C ALA A 111 -5.15 -6.24 -5.30
N ALA A 112 -5.99 -6.71 -6.22
CA ALA A 112 -7.38 -6.27 -6.32
C ALA A 112 -8.21 -6.62 -5.07
N LEU A 113 -8.02 -7.80 -4.49
CA LEU A 113 -8.66 -8.19 -3.22
C LEU A 113 -8.22 -7.30 -2.06
N ILE A 114 -6.92 -6.97 -1.96
CA ILE A 114 -6.40 -6.07 -0.93
C ILE A 114 -7.01 -4.67 -1.09
N ILE A 115 -7.06 -4.14 -2.31
CA ILE A 115 -7.70 -2.85 -2.60
C ILE A 115 -9.17 -2.89 -2.19
N GLY A 116 -9.91 -3.92 -2.61
CA GLY A 116 -11.32 -4.10 -2.24
C GLY A 116 -11.53 -4.19 -0.73
N LEU A 117 -10.66 -4.89 0.00
CA LEU A 117 -10.70 -4.98 1.45
C LEU A 117 -10.45 -3.63 2.13
N ILE A 118 -9.51 -2.83 1.62
CA ILE A 118 -9.26 -1.47 2.11
C ILE A 118 -10.51 -0.59 1.92
N PHE A 119 -11.14 -0.63 0.73
CA PHE A 119 -12.38 0.10 0.46
C PHE A 119 -13.52 -0.35 1.38
N LEU A 120 -13.65 -1.65 1.62
CA LEU A 120 -14.70 -2.20 2.48
C LEU A 120 -14.48 -1.86 3.96
N LEU A 121 -13.23 -1.89 4.44
CA LEU A 121 -12.87 -1.42 5.78
C LEU A 121 -13.18 0.07 5.97
N LYS A 122 -12.91 0.91 4.95
CA LYS A 122 -13.30 2.33 4.96
C LYS A 122 -14.82 2.55 4.97
N ALA A 123 -15.61 1.62 4.43
CA ALA A 123 -17.07 1.73 4.36
C ALA A 123 -17.80 1.19 5.60
N VAL A 124 -17.24 0.19 6.30
CA VAL A 124 -17.86 -0.46 7.48
C VAL A 124 -17.45 0.20 8.79
N ILE A 125 -16.27 0.82 8.84
CA ILE A 125 -15.91 1.73 9.93
C ILE A 125 -16.43 3.11 9.50
N PRO A 126 -17.43 3.71 10.18
CA PRO A 126 -17.65 5.15 10.05
C PRO A 126 -16.41 5.81 10.62
N THR A 127 -15.44 6.03 9.74
CA THR A 127 -14.28 6.85 10.02
C THR A 127 -14.85 8.25 10.14
N GLY A 128 -15.16 8.66 11.37
CA GLY A 128 -15.13 10.08 11.70
C GLY A 128 -13.79 10.60 11.18
N GLY A 129 -13.85 11.47 10.18
CA GLY A 129 -12.73 12.21 9.64
C GLY A 129 -11.63 11.37 8.99
N ASP A 130 -11.74 11.15 7.67
CA ASP A 130 -10.56 11.31 6.80
C ASP A 130 -10.35 12.83 6.58
N GLY A 131 -10.24 13.56 7.69
CA GLY A 131 -9.57 14.85 7.70
C GLY A 131 -8.10 14.51 7.60
N GLY A 132 -7.44 14.94 6.52
CA GLY A 132 -6.00 14.86 6.42
C GLY A 132 -5.39 15.45 7.69
N THR A 133 -4.99 14.58 8.63
CA THR A 133 -4.25 15.01 9.80
C THR A 133 -2.84 15.27 9.29
N THR A 134 -2.65 16.48 8.76
CA THR A 134 -1.37 17.17 8.84
C THR A 134 -1.06 17.30 10.32
N THR A 135 -0.54 16.23 10.93
CA THR A 135 0.14 16.37 12.21
C THR A 135 1.30 17.30 11.90
N PRO A 136 1.34 18.51 12.48
CA PRO A 136 2.47 19.41 12.28
C PRO A 136 3.76 18.67 12.58
N PRO A 137 4.86 18.90 11.84
CA PRO A 137 6.14 18.35 12.20
C PRO A 137 6.48 18.79 13.64
N ALA A 138 6.85 17.84 14.49
CA ALA A 138 7.23 18.14 15.86
C ALA A 138 8.30 19.25 15.88
N GLY A 139 8.08 20.29 16.69
CA GLY A 139 9.00 21.43 16.83
C GLY A 139 8.81 22.60 15.88
N VAL A 140 7.85 22.56 14.94
CA VAL A 140 7.57 23.71 14.07
C VAL A 140 6.58 24.65 14.77
N ILE A 141 7.03 25.86 15.10
CA ILE A 141 6.16 26.95 15.58
C ILE A 141 5.38 27.51 14.41
N ASP A 142 4.12 27.88 14.63
CA ASP A 142 3.30 28.52 13.60
C ASP A 142 3.94 29.83 13.14
N GLN A 143 4.08 29.99 11.83
CA GLN A 143 4.70 31.16 11.22
C GLN A 143 3.91 32.45 11.48
N ASN A 144 2.62 32.34 11.78
CA ASN A 144 1.75 33.45 12.14
C ASN A 144 1.67 33.68 13.65
N ALA A 145 2.39 32.88 14.46
CA ALA A 145 2.44 33.05 15.90
C ALA A 145 3.27 34.30 16.24
N VAL A 146 2.62 35.28 16.86
CA VAL A 146 3.22 36.51 17.36
C VAL A 146 3.27 36.47 18.87
N LEU A 147 4.44 36.83 19.42
CA LEU A 147 4.70 36.91 20.85
C LEU A 147 3.92 38.08 21.46
N GLY A 148 3.14 37.83 22.52
CA GLY A 148 2.78 38.88 23.47
C GLY A 148 4.02 39.24 24.31
N GLU A 149 4.20 40.51 24.69
CA GLU A 149 5.41 41.07 25.33
C GLU A 149 6.28 40.05 26.11
N GLY A 150 7.50 39.73 25.62
CA GLY A 150 8.42 38.77 26.28
C GLY A 150 9.56 38.26 25.39
N GLU A 151 10.33 37.28 25.88
CA GLU A 151 11.31 36.46 25.11
C GLU A 151 10.99 34.97 25.34
N ILE A 152 11.18 34.09 24.33
CA ILE A 152 10.98 32.64 24.51
C ILE A 152 12.27 31.97 24.96
N SER A 153 12.15 31.14 26.00
CA SER A 153 13.07 30.02 26.24
C SER A 153 12.26 28.73 26.40
N ILE A 154 12.40 27.79 25.44
CA ILE A 154 11.76 26.47 25.53
C ILE A 154 12.59 25.60 26.50
N PRO A 155 12.03 25.16 27.64
CA PRO A 155 12.77 24.37 28.61
C PRO A 155 13.00 22.93 28.12
N ASP A 156 14.03 22.28 28.67
CA ASP A 156 14.30 20.86 28.38
C ASP A 156 13.17 19.94 28.87
N LYS A 157 12.56 20.27 30.01
CA LYS A 157 11.42 19.53 30.59
C LYS A 157 10.44 20.47 31.27
N THR A 158 9.15 20.23 31.05
CA THR A 158 8.08 21.00 31.71
C THR A 158 7.27 20.13 32.66
N LYS A 159 7.06 20.64 33.87
CA LYS A 159 6.17 20.01 34.86
C LYS A 159 4.72 20.31 34.50
N THR A 160 3.98 19.28 34.08
CA THR A 160 2.56 19.39 33.73
C THR A 160 1.62 18.82 34.81
N ARG A 161 2.14 17.99 35.73
CA ARG A 161 1.33 17.32 36.77
C ARG A 161 0.71 18.35 37.72
N GLY A 162 -0.62 18.36 37.82
CA GLY A 162 -1.38 19.24 38.71
C GLY A 162 -1.60 20.67 38.19
N ARG A 163 -1.14 20.98 36.97
CA ARG A 163 -1.44 22.27 36.32
C ARG A 163 -2.73 22.16 35.50
N GLN A 164 -3.48 23.25 35.46
CA GLN A 164 -4.67 23.39 34.62
C GLN A 164 -4.28 24.04 33.28
N ILE A 165 -4.90 23.58 32.20
CA ILE A 165 -4.78 24.20 30.87
C ILE A 165 -6.00 25.11 30.69
N LYS A 166 -5.75 26.39 30.47
CA LYS A 166 -6.79 27.39 30.19
C LYS A 166 -6.99 27.50 28.68
N VAL A 167 -8.24 27.39 28.24
CA VAL A 167 -8.64 27.59 26.85
C VAL A 167 -9.79 28.59 26.84
N TYR A 168 -9.70 29.62 26.00
CA TYR A 168 -10.79 30.59 25.85
C TYR A 168 -11.92 29.98 25.01
N GLY A 169 -13.17 30.16 25.46
CA GLY A 169 -14.34 29.74 24.71
C GLY A 169 -14.60 30.64 23.51
N ILE A 170 -14.90 30.04 22.36
CA ILE A 170 -15.19 30.76 21.11
C ILE A 170 -16.59 30.31 20.66
N PRO A 171 -17.67 30.95 21.16
CA PRO A 171 -19.03 30.56 20.80
C PRO A 171 -19.36 30.87 19.34
N GLU A 172 -18.76 31.93 18.80
CA GLU A 172 -18.92 32.40 17.44
C GLU A 172 -17.56 32.75 16.83
N LEU A 173 -17.34 32.31 15.58
CA LEU A 173 -16.12 32.58 14.82
C LEU A 173 -16.47 33.37 13.55
N PRO A 174 -16.30 34.70 13.56
CA PRO A 174 -16.56 35.52 12.38
C PRO A 174 -15.44 35.35 11.34
N LEU A 175 -15.81 35.08 10.10
CA LEU A 175 -14.91 34.92 8.95
C LEU A 175 -15.40 35.74 7.75
N ALA A 176 -14.48 36.14 6.88
CA ALA A 176 -14.77 36.84 5.64
C ALA A 176 -15.21 35.86 4.53
N ALA A 177 -16.26 36.21 3.79
CA ALA A 177 -16.76 35.41 2.68
C ALA A 177 -15.82 35.40 1.46
N ASN A 178 -15.80 34.27 0.74
CA ASN A 178 -15.11 34.10 -0.55
C ASN A 178 -13.62 34.46 -0.52
N THR A 179 -12.96 34.27 0.63
CA THR A 179 -11.51 34.41 0.79
C THR A 179 -10.97 33.34 1.72
N LYS A 180 -9.73 32.91 1.47
CA LYS A 180 -9.01 31.99 2.35
C LYS A 180 -8.32 32.69 3.49
N GLU A 181 -7.94 33.96 3.32
CA GLU A 181 -7.26 34.74 4.34
C GLU A 181 -8.27 35.22 5.37
N GLN A 182 -8.06 34.82 6.62
CA GLN A 182 -8.97 35.09 7.73
C GLN A 182 -8.24 35.81 8.85
N SER A 183 -8.99 36.59 9.62
CA SER A 183 -8.48 37.39 10.72
C SER A 183 -9.29 37.13 11.98
N PHE A 184 -8.76 36.30 12.87
CA PHE A 184 -9.30 36.05 14.20
C PHE A 184 -8.13 35.72 15.13
N VAL A 185 -8.23 36.15 16.39
CA VAL A 185 -7.14 35.98 17.36
C VAL A 185 -7.35 34.69 18.14
N PHE A 186 -6.48 33.71 17.90
CA PHE A 186 -6.33 32.55 18.77
C PHE A 186 -5.11 32.74 19.67
N SER A 187 -5.31 32.71 20.99
CA SER A 187 -4.24 32.92 21.98
C SER A 187 -4.03 31.69 22.84
N ASN A 188 -2.75 31.37 23.11
CA ASN A 188 -2.38 30.41 24.14
C ASN A 188 -1.88 31.19 25.38
N PRO A 189 -2.63 31.24 26.48
CA PRO A 189 -2.22 31.91 27.72
C PRO A 189 -0.81 31.53 28.17
N GLU A 190 -0.05 32.51 28.66
CA GLU A 190 1.33 32.30 29.13
C GLU A 190 1.41 31.29 30.28
N GLU A 191 0.36 31.19 31.11
CA GLU A 191 0.34 30.29 32.25
C GLU A 191 0.14 28.82 31.87
N ASN A 192 -0.12 28.53 30.58
CA ASN A 192 -0.28 27.16 30.12
C ASN A 192 1.07 26.43 30.03
N PRO A 193 1.18 25.19 30.54
CA PRO A 193 2.40 24.40 30.44
C PRO A 193 2.54 23.67 29.10
N CYS A 194 1.87 24.14 28.04
CA CYS A 194 1.68 23.38 26.81
C CYS A 194 1.61 24.24 25.55
N PHE A 195 2.08 23.69 24.44
CA PHE A 195 1.74 24.17 23.10
C PHE A 195 0.29 23.85 22.77
N PHE A 196 -0.34 24.73 21.98
CA PHE A 196 -1.60 24.47 21.32
C PHE A 196 -1.39 24.16 19.84
N VAL A 197 -2.24 23.30 19.30
CA VAL A 197 -2.48 23.14 17.86
C VAL A 197 -3.98 23.30 17.68
N ILE A 198 -4.38 24.27 16.87
CA ILE A 198 -5.77 24.64 16.64
C ILE A 198 -6.21 24.03 15.33
N GLU A 199 -7.29 23.26 15.36
CA GLU A 199 -7.89 22.65 14.20
C GLU A 199 -9.37 23.00 14.15
N ILE A 200 -9.87 23.43 12.99
CA ILE A 200 -11.28 23.82 12.81
C ILE A 200 -11.93 22.80 11.88
N GLU A 201 -12.94 22.10 12.40
CA GLU A 201 -13.70 21.08 11.69
C GLU A 201 -15.16 21.54 11.52
N LEU A 202 -15.70 21.44 10.30
CA LEU A 202 -17.11 21.66 10.03
C LEU A 202 -17.94 20.47 10.54
N SER A 203 -18.84 20.70 11.49
CA SER A 203 -19.55 19.63 12.20
C SER A 203 -20.48 18.80 11.29
N ASP A 204 -21.02 19.41 10.23
CA ASP A 204 -21.96 18.73 9.32
C ASP A 204 -21.27 17.73 8.39
N THR A 205 -20.01 17.99 8.04
CA THR A 205 -19.28 17.22 7.02
C THR A 205 -18.07 16.46 7.58
N GLY A 206 -17.59 16.84 8.77
CA GLY A 206 -16.31 16.38 9.32
C GLY A 206 -15.09 16.95 8.57
N GLU A 207 -15.27 17.99 7.75
CA GLU A 207 -14.19 18.59 6.97
C GLU A 207 -13.33 19.51 7.83
N VAL A 208 -12.02 19.25 7.89
CA VAL A 208 -11.04 20.15 8.50
C VAL A 208 -10.68 21.26 7.51
N ILE A 209 -11.03 22.50 7.87
CA ILE A 209 -10.83 23.68 7.03
C ILE A 209 -9.61 24.52 7.43
N TYR A 210 -9.02 24.25 8.61
CA TYR A 210 -7.80 24.90 9.09
C TYR A 210 -7.09 24.04 10.14
N THR A 211 -5.76 24.06 10.11
CA THR A 211 -4.89 23.46 11.13
C THR A 211 -3.67 24.37 11.32
N SER A 212 -3.40 24.81 12.55
CA SER A 212 -2.18 25.54 12.90
C SER A 212 -0.99 24.60 13.11
N ASN A 213 0.23 25.15 13.14
CA ASN A 213 1.36 24.46 13.77
C ASN A 213 1.36 24.73 15.29
N LEU A 214 2.50 24.51 15.97
CA LEU A 214 2.60 24.72 17.42
C LEU A 214 2.47 26.21 17.77
N LEU A 215 1.55 26.51 18.67
CA LEU A 215 1.35 27.82 19.28
C LEU A 215 1.89 27.79 20.72
N PRO A 216 3.04 28.42 21.02
CA PRO A 216 3.62 28.44 22.37
C PRO A 216 2.75 29.20 23.39
N PRO A 217 2.90 28.93 24.70
CA PRO A 217 2.34 29.80 25.74
C PRO A 217 2.81 31.25 25.54
N GLY A 218 1.90 32.21 25.71
CA GLY A 218 2.16 33.65 25.51
C GLY A 218 2.00 34.13 24.07
N TYR A 219 1.72 33.24 23.10
CA TYR A 219 1.60 33.58 21.70
C TYR A 219 0.16 33.65 21.21
N SER A 220 -0.04 34.39 20.12
CA SER A 220 -1.31 34.44 19.40
C SER A 220 -1.13 34.32 17.89
N ILE A 221 -2.11 33.73 17.22
CA ILE A 221 -2.26 33.74 15.76
C ILE A 221 -3.42 34.69 15.46
N SER A 222 -3.15 35.79 14.75
CA SER A 222 -4.17 36.79 14.40
C SER A 222 -4.64 36.70 12.95
N LYS A 223 -3.84 36.09 12.09
CA LYS A 223 -4.13 35.85 10.67
C LYS A 223 -3.81 34.41 10.33
N PHE A 224 -4.69 33.78 9.58
CA PHE A 224 -4.54 32.40 9.15
C PHE A 224 -5.19 32.17 7.80
N THR A 225 -4.86 31.05 7.16
CA THR A 225 -5.32 30.71 5.83
C THR A 225 -6.10 29.41 5.85
N LEU A 226 -7.35 29.46 5.40
CA LEU A 226 -8.20 28.28 5.26
C LEU A 226 -7.75 27.41 4.09
N ASN A 227 -8.04 26.12 4.15
CA ASN A 227 -7.78 25.16 3.07
C ASN A 227 -8.58 25.52 1.80
N ARG A 228 -9.79 26.04 1.98
CA ARG A 228 -10.68 26.52 0.91
C ARG A 228 -11.48 27.75 1.36
N GLU A 229 -12.07 28.43 0.39
CA GLU A 229 -12.99 29.54 0.63
C GLU A 229 -14.34 29.03 1.16
N LEU A 230 -15.01 29.86 1.96
CA LEU A 230 -16.37 29.64 2.43
C LEU A 230 -17.30 30.69 1.83
N ALA A 231 -18.45 30.26 1.33
CA ALA A 231 -19.50 31.18 0.92
C ALA A 231 -20.15 31.83 2.16
N ALA A 232 -20.75 33.00 1.99
CA ALA A 232 -21.51 33.66 3.05
C ALA A 232 -22.60 32.72 3.61
N GLY A 233 -22.71 32.65 4.93
CA GLY A 233 -23.59 31.71 5.61
C GLY A 233 -23.14 31.38 7.02
N THR A 234 -23.86 30.46 7.65
CA THR A 234 -23.60 30.01 9.02
C THR A 234 -23.29 28.53 9.00
N TYR A 235 -22.18 28.13 9.62
CA TYR A 235 -21.71 26.75 9.62
C TYR A 235 -21.45 26.30 11.07
N PRO A 236 -22.08 25.20 11.55
CA PRO A 236 -21.70 24.60 12.81
C PRO A 236 -20.29 24.02 12.70
N ALA A 237 -19.45 24.26 13.70
CA ALA A 237 -18.08 23.78 13.70
C ALA A 237 -17.61 23.38 15.11
N THR A 238 -16.56 22.58 15.13
CA THR A 238 -15.81 22.24 16.34
C THR A 238 -14.38 22.73 16.18
N ILE A 239 -13.90 23.48 17.17
CA ILE A 239 -12.48 23.85 17.28
C ILE A 239 -11.82 22.84 18.20
N HIS A 240 -10.92 22.02 17.64
CA HIS A 240 -10.09 21.09 18.40
C HIS A 240 -8.81 21.79 18.83
N VAL A 241 -8.66 21.98 20.15
CA VAL A 241 -7.42 22.46 20.76
C VAL A 241 -6.63 21.25 21.22
N LYS A 242 -5.67 20.84 20.38
CA LYS A 242 -4.74 19.75 20.68
C LYS A 242 -3.60 20.30 21.51
N THR A 243 -3.23 19.62 22.59
CA THR A 243 -2.24 20.14 23.55
C THR A 243 -1.02 19.22 23.69
N TYR A 244 0.15 19.83 23.77
CA TYR A 244 1.44 19.14 23.86
C TYR A 244 2.30 19.79 24.94
N SER A 245 3.08 19.04 25.72
CA SER A 245 3.94 19.63 26.76
C SER A 245 4.86 20.70 26.18
N PHE A 246 5.00 21.82 26.90
CA PHE A 246 5.90 22.92 26.51
C PHE A 246 7.35 22.56 26.83
N ASP A 247 7.87 21.53 26.19
CA ASP A 247 9.25 21.06 26.31
C ASP A 247 9.67 20.39 24.99
N LYS A 248 10.94 19.97 24.90
CA LYS A 248 11.46 19.31 23.71
C LYS A 248 10.78 17.97 23.39
N GLU A 249 10.16 17.32 24.38
CA GLU A 249 9.50 16.02 24.20
C GLU A 249 8.11 16.15 23.54
N GLN A 250 7.41 17.28 23.74
CA GLN A 250 6.09 17.56 23.17
C GLN A 250 5.10 16.41 23.37
N ARG A 251 5.04 15.87 24.59
CA ARG A 251 4.14 14.78 24.95
C ARG A 251 2.69 15.27 24.86
N LYS A 252 1.82 14.48 24.24
CA LYS A 252 0.38 14.76 24.17
C LYS A 252 -0.20 14.91 25.59
N LEU A 253 -1.01 15.95 25.78
CA LEU A 253 -1.76 16.21 27.01
C LEU A 253 -3.27 16.14 26.71
N ASN A 254 -4.10 16.65 27.62
CA ASN A 254 -5.54 16.64 27.46
C ASN A 254 -5.97 17.66 26.41
N ASN A 255 -6.66 17.19 25.36
CA ASN A 255 -7.23 18.05 24.34
C ASN A 255 -8.56 18.66 24.82
N MET A 256 -9.01 19.71 24.14
CA MET A 256 -10.30 20.36 24.37
C MET A 256 -11.02 20.55 23.05
N ASP A 257 -12.32 20.24 23.02
CA ASP A 257 -13.19 20.50 21.88
C ASP A 257 -14.14 21.64 22.21
N LEU A 258 -14.11 22.71 21.42
CA LEU A 258 -14.99 23.87 21.57
C LEU A 258 -16.04 23.83 20.47
N LYS A 259 -17.32 23.69 20.85
CA LYS A 259 -18.42 23.88 19.91
C LYS A 259 -18.53 25.36 19.57
N THR A 260 -18.56 25.69 18.28
CA THR A 260 -18.64 27.05 17.78
C THR A 260 -19.60 27.14 16.60
N THR A 261 -19.99 28.36 16.27
CA THR A 261 -20.71 28.68 15.05
C THR A 261 -19.85 29.61 14.20
N ILE A 262 -19.49 29.18 13.00
CA ILE A 262 -18.78 30.03 12.04
C ILE A 262 -19.81 30.91 11.33
N VAL A 263 -19.61 32.22 11.38
CA VAL A 263 -20.43 33.20 10.68
C VAL A 263 -19.59 33.83 9.57
N VAL A 264 -19.96 33.55 8.32
CA VAL A 264 -19.24 34.00 7.13
C VAL A 264 -20.01 35.15 6.48
N SER A 265 -19.39 36.33 6.40
CA SER A 265 -19.99 37.57 5.85
C SER A 265 -19.06 38.31 4.90
#